data_AF-A0A535SR78-F1
#
_entry.id   AF-A0A535SR78-F1
#
_cell.length_a   1.000
_cell.length_b   1.000
_cell.length_c   1.000
_cell.angle_alpha   90.00
_cell.angle_beta   90.00
_cell.angle_gamma   90.00
#
_symmetry.space_group_name_H-M   'P 1'
#
loop_
_entity.id
_entity.type
_entity.pdbx_description
1 polymer ?
#
loop_
_entity_poly.entity_id
_entity_poly.type
_entity_poly.pdbx_seq_one_letter_code
_entity_poly.pdbx_strand_id
1 'polypeptide(L)'
;MTSADAGFQPSPVPRLQASLAGWLHRIRAHPLLNPTALAEASREWLGGYPADPEHEPHLVAAIDWLVRAHDATPDGGISRAFSLVWHPYFARQGWQPSYPETTGYIIPTLYAAARRLRRPELAARAERAARWETEIQLATGAVRGGVIGESESPAVFNTGQVILGWLAALE
;
A
#
# COMPACT_ATOMS: atom_id res chain seq x y z
N MET A 1 -8.37 -25.91 51.68
CA MET A 1 -8.49 -26.63 50.40
C MET A 1 -8.04 -25.69 49.30
N THR A 2 -6.84 -25.93 48.82
CA THR A 2 -6.16 -25.26 47.71
C THR A 2 -6.70 -25.78 46.38
N SER A 3 -6.96 -24.90 45.42
CA SER A 3 -6.89 -25.24 44.00
C SER A 3 -6.43 -23.99 43.25
N ALA A 4 -5.23 -24.06 42.71
CA ALA A 4 -4.64 -23.06 41.84
C ALA A 4 -5.00 -23.43 40.40
N ASP A 5 -5.55 -22.47 39.65
CA ASP A 5 -5.80 -22.61 38.22
C ASP A 5 -4.49 -22.82 37.46
N ALA A 6 -4.40 -23.96 36.76
CA ALA A 6 -3.29 -24.28 35.90
C ALA A 6 -3.38 -23.43 34.62
N GLY A 7 -2.48 -22.46 34.50
CA GLY A 7 -2.31 -21.66 33.29
C GLY A 7 -1.96 -22.52 32.08
N PHE A 8 -2.66 -22.29 30.97
CA PHE A 8 -2.34 -22.81 29.65
C PHE A 8 -0.95 -22.29 29.22
N GLN A 9 0.06 -23.16 29.29
CA GLN A 9 1.38 -22.91 28.72
C GLN A 9 1.35 -23.31 27.24
N PRO A 10 1.58 -22.40 26.27
CA PRO A 10 1.68 -22.78 24.87
C PRO A 10 2.91 -23.70 24.71
N SER A 11 2.68 -24.87 24.09
CA SER A 11 3.71 -25.88 23.82
C SER A 11 4.93 -25.28 23.10
N PRO A 12 6.17 -25.70 23.43
CA PRO A 12 7.41 -25.08 22.93
C PRO A 12 7.76 -25.38 21.45
N VAL A 13 7.02 -26.31 20.83
CA VAL A 13 7.30 -26.84 19.49
C VAL A 13 7.16 -25.81 18.34
N PRO A 14 6.14 -24.92 18.29
CA PRO A 14 6.00 -23.94 17.21
C PRO A 14 7.10 -22.87 17.23
N ARG A 15 7.61 -22.52 18.43
CA ARG A 15 8.69 -21.53 18.60
C ARG A 15 10.03 -22.04 18.10
N LEU A 16 10.31 -23.34 18.25
CA LEU A 16 11.52 -23.99 17.74
C LEU A 16 11.49 -24.16 16.21
N GLN A 17 10.35 -24.50 15.63
CA GLN A 17 10.21 -24.59 14.17
C GLN A 17 10.32 -23.22 13.48
N ALA A 18 9.74 -22.18 14.07
CA ALA A 18 9.88 -20.80 13.59
C ALA A 18 11.33 -20.29 13.71
N SER A 19 12.07 -20.67 14.76
CA SER A 19 13.47 -20.28 14.92
C SER A 19 14.41 -20.99 13.94
N LEU A 20 14.14 -22.28 13.64
CA LEU A 20 14.85 -23.06 12.61
C LEU A 20 14.55 -22.54 11.20
N ALA A 21 13.28 -22.25 10.88
CA ALA A 21 12.91 -21.66 9.60
C ALA A 21 13.54 -20.26 9.41
N GLY A 22 13.52 -19.43 10.44
CA GLY A 22 14.17 -18.11 10.43
C GLY A 22 15.70 -18.19 10.36
N TRP A 23 16.32 -19.19 10.98
CA TRP A 23 17.76 -19.44 10.87
C TRP A 23 18.16 -19.96 9.47
N LEU A 24 17.40 -20.91 8.92
CA LEU A 24 17.58 -21.39 7.54
C LEU A 24 17.36 -20.28 6.50
N HIS A 25 16.39 -19.39 6.73
CA HIS A 25 16.16 -18.22 5.87
C HIS A 25 17.33 -17.23 5.96
N ARG A 26 17.85 -16.93 7.15
CA ARG A 26 19.05 -16.07 7.33
C ARG A 26 20.29 -16.65 6.68
N ILE A 27 20.45 -17.98 6.72
CA ILE A 27 21.54 -18.67 6.02
C ILE A 27 21.35 -18.56 4.50
N ARG A 28 20.15 -18.83 3.98
CA ARG A 28 19.85 -18.72 2.54
C ARG A 28 19.91 -17.28 2.01
N ALA A 29 19.62 -16.30 2.86
CA ALA A 29 19.71 -14.87 2.52
C ALA A 29 21.12 -14.29 2.74
N HIS A 30 22.06 -15.09 3.27
CA HIS A 30 23.44 -14.65 3.43
C HIS A 30 24.05 -14.40 2.04
N PRO A 31 24.72 -13.25 1.77
CA PRO A 31 25.21 -12.90 0.44
C PRO A 31 26.11 -13.97 -0.19
N LEU A 32 26.92 -14.65 0.64
CA LEU A 32 27.80 -15.75 0.21
C LEU A 32 27.07 -17.03 -0.22
N LEU A 33 25.79 -17.19 0.14
CA LEU A 33 24.96 -18.37 -0.13
C LEU A 33 23.81 -18.08 -1.11
N ASN A 34 23.68 -16.83 -1.55
CA ASN A 34 22.74 -16.40 -2.58
C ASN A 34 23.54 -15.81 -3.75
N PRO A 35 23.87 -16.61 -4.78
CA PRO A 35 24.68 -16.16 -5.91
C PRO A 35 24.03 -14.99 -6.65
N THR A 36 22.69 -14.91 -6.67
CA THR A 36 21.96 -13.77 -7.22
C THR A 36 22.24 -12.51 -6.41
N ALA A 37 22.14 -12.56 -5.07
CA ALA A 37 22.43 -11.39 -4.24
C ALA A 37 23.89 -10.91 -4.35
N LEU A 38 24.84 -11.84 -4.48
CA LEU A 38 26.25 -11.50 -4.68
C LEU A 38 26.49 -10.85 -6.06
N ALA A 39 25.85 -11.38 -7.11
CA ALA A 39 25.93 -10.83 -8.46
C ALA A 39 25.31 -9.43 -8.55
N GLU A 40 24.16 -9.23 -7.89
CA GLU A 40 23.49 -7.93 -7.77
C GLU A 40 24.33 -6.92 -6.99
N ALA A 41 24.87 -7.30 -5.81
CA ALA A 41 25.77 -6.43 -5.05
C ALA A 41 27.04 -6.04 -5.82
N SER A 42 27.59 -6.98 -6.60
CA SER A 42 28.74 -6.71 -7.47
C SER A 42 28.37 -5.73 -8.58
N ARG A 43 27.19 -5.87 -9.19
CA ARG A 43 26.68 -4.93 -10.20
C ARG A 43 26.46 -3.54 -9.61
N GLU A 44 25.82 -3.43 -8.45
CA GLU A 44 25.61 -2.15 -7.75
C GLU A 44 26.95 -1.46 -7.46
N TRP A 45 27.93 -2.20 -6.95
CA TRP A 45 29.27 -1.67 -6.65
C TRP A 45 30.01 -1.18 -7.91
N LEU A 46 29.79 -1.83 -9.05
CA LEU A 46 30.35 -1.43 -10.36
C LEU A 46 29.52 -0.32 -11.05
N GLY A 47 28.51 0.26 -10.38
CA GLY A 47 27.66 1.31 -10.96
C GLY A 47 26.70 0.80 -12.04
N GLY A 48 26.37 -0.49 -12.02
CA GLY A 48 25.71 -1.22 -13.10
C GLY A 48 24.25 -0.88 -13.37
N TYR A 49 23.64 0.02 -12.59
CA TYR A 49 22.30 0.52 -12.84
C TYR A 49 22.34 2.01 -13.17
N PRO A 50 22.71 2.37 -14.41
CA PRO A 50 22.53 3.74 -14.87
C PRO A 50 21.05 4.07 -14.75
N ALA A 51 20.71 4.90 -13.77
CA ALA A 51 19.37 5.46 -13.66
C ALA A 51 19.22 6.52 -14.76
N ASP A 52 18.10 6.48 -15.47
CA ASP A 52 17.71 7.59 -16.33
C ASP A 52 17.73 8.89 -15.48
N PRO A 53 18.49 9.93 -15.85
CA PRO A 53 18.63 11.14 -15.06
C PRO A 53 17.30 11.89 -14.89
N GLU A 54 16.37 11.72 -15.82
CA GLU A 54 15.02 12.31 -15.76
C GLU A 54 14.03 11.40 -15.01
N HIS A 55 14.42 10.14 -14.74
CA HIS A 55 13.61 9.11 -14.09
C HIS A 55 12.23 8.87 -14.75
N GLU A 56 12.04 9.32 -15.99
CA GLU A 56 10.75 9.30 -16.68
C GLU A 56 10.16 7.88 -16.79
N PRO A 57 10.95 6.82 -17.11
CA PRO A 57 10.42 5.45 -17.13
C PRO A 57 9.89 4.99 -15.76
N HIS A 58 10.55 5.37 -14.66
CA HIS A 58 10.11 5.02 -13.31
C HIS A 58 8.84 5.77 -12.91
N LEU A 59 8.75 7.06 -13.25
CA LEU A 59 7.55 7.87 -13.04
C LEU A 59 6.35 7.25 -13.77
N VAL A 60 6.51 6.94 -15.06
CA VAL A 60 5.43 6.33 -15.86
C VAL A 60 5.00 5.00 -15.26
N ALA A 61 5.95 4.14 -14.88
CA ALA A 61 5.65 2.84 -14.27
C ALA A 61 4.91 2.98 -12.92
N ALA A 62 5.28 3.97 -12.10
CA ALA A 62 4.62 4.26 -10.84
C ALA A 62 3.18 4.76 -11.05
N ILE A 63 2.96 5.67 -12.01
CA ILE A 63 1.61 6.14 -12.35
C ILE A 63 0.75 5.01 -12.91
N ASP A 64 1.28 4.15 -13.77
CA ASP A 64 0.55 2.98 -14.27
C ASP A 64 0.22 1.98 -13.16
N TRP A 65 1.05 1.89 -12.12
CA TRP A 65 0.72 1.12 -10.92
C TRP A 65 -0.48 1.71 -10.16
N LEU A 66 -0.55 3.03 -9.99
CA LEU A 66 -1.69 3.70 -9.36
C LEU A 66 -2.97 3.57 -10.20
N VAL A 67 -2.87 3.62 -11.53
CA VAL A 67 -3.99 3.34 -12.44
C VAL A 67 -4.55 1.95 -12.21
N ARG A 68 -3.67 0.93 -12.14
CA ARG A 68 -4.09 -0.45 -11.83
C ARG A 68 -4.71 -0.59 -10.45
N ALA A 69 -4.20 0.15 -9.46
CA ALA A 69 -4.73 0.15 -8.10
C ALA A 69 -6.15 0.73 -8.03
N HIS A 70 -6.43 1.78 -8.80
CA HIS A 70 -7.78 2.35 -8.95
C HIS A 70 -8.73 1.43 -9.73
N ASP A 71 -8.25 0.81 -10.81
CA ASP A 71 -9.07 -0.11 -11.63
C ASP A 71 -9.40 -1.42 -10.91
N ALA A 72 -8.64 -1.78 -9.87
CA ALA A 72 -8.87 -2.97 -9.06
C ALA A 72 -10.01 -2.82 -8.04
N THR A 73 -10.48 -1.60 -7.80
CA THR A 73 -11.50 -1.29 -6.80
C THR A 73 -12.79 -0.80 -7.47
N PRO A 74 -13.97 -1.29 -7.06
CA PRO A 74 -15.22 -1.01 -7.77
C PRO A 74 -15.86 0.34 -7.41
N ASP A 75 -15.33 1.05 -6.41
CA ASP A 75 -15.99 2.17 -5.74
C ASP A 75 -15.47 3.55 -6.18
N GLY A 76 -14.38 3.61 -6.95
CA GLY A 76 -13.73 4.87 -7.33
C GLY A 76 -12.61 5.30 -6.39
N GLY A 77 -12.43 4.60 -5.26
CA GLY A 77 -11.26 4.74 -4.41
C GLY A 77 -10.01 4.12 -5.04
N ILE A 78 -8.92 4.11 -4.26
CA ILE A 78 -7.66 3.48 -4.66
C ILE A 78 -7.28 2.45 -3.60
N SER A 79 -6.96 1.24 -4.05
CA SER A 79 -6.50 0.15 -3.20
C SER A 79 -5.31 0.58 -2.34
N ARG A 80 -5.39 0.33 -1.02
CA ARG A 80 -4.34 0.76 -0.09
C ARG A 80 -2.98 0.09 -0.27
N ALA A 81 -2.99 -1.15 -0.79
CA ALA A 81 -1.79 -1.96 -0.94
C ALA A 81 -2.04 -3.15 -1.87
N PHE A 82 -0.96 -3.81 -2.25
CA PHE A 82 -0.97 -5.07 -2.97
C PHE A 82 -0.24 -6.13 -2.15
N SER A 83 -0.86 -7.30 -2.00
CA SER A 83 -0.22 -8.44 -1.32
C SER A 83 0.22 -9.49 -2.32
N LEU A 84 1.52 -9.78 -2.35
CA LEU A 84 2.08 -10.86 -3.17
C LEU A 84 1.73 -12.25 -2.64
N VAL A 85 1.39 -12.35 -1.35
CA VAL A 85 1.00 -13.60 -0.68
C VAL A 85 -0.42 -13.47 -0.15
N TRP A 86 -0.97 -14.58 0.36
CA TRP A 86 -2.27 -14.55 1.00
C TRP A 86 -2.26 -13.63 2.24
N HIS A 87 -3.15 -12.65 2.28
CA HIS A 87 -3.32 -11.72 3.38
C HIS A 87 -4.44 -12.21 4.33
N PRO A 88 -4.12 -12.70 5.54
CA PRO A 88 -5.11 -13.35 6.41
C PRO A 88 -6.23 -12.40 6.85
N TYR A 89 -5.92 -11.14 7.11
CA TYR A 89 -6.91 -10.16 7.58
C TYR A 89 -7.98 -9.83 6.53
N PHE A 90 -7.61 -9.85 5.23
CA PHE A 90 -8.56 -9.59 4.14
C PHE A 90 -9.01 -10.86 3.42
N ALA A 91 -8.54 -12.01 3.88
CA ALA A 91 -8.75 -13.31 3.24
C ALA A 91 -8.59 -13.28 1.72
N ARG A 92 -7.52 -12.62 1.24
CA ARG A 92 -7.24 -12.49 -0.21
C ARG A 92 -5.78 -12.23 -0.51
N GLN A 93 -5.37 -12.52 -1.75
CA GLN A 93 -4.11 -12.08 -2.35
C GLN A 93 -4.39 -10.93 -3.34
N GLY A 94 -3.38 -10.12 -3.64
CA GLY A 94 -3.45 -9.04 -4.63
C GLY A 94 -3.93 -7.73 -4.03
N TRP A 95 -4.70 -6.98 -4.80
CA TRP A 95 -5.23 -5.67 -4.40
C TRP A 95 -6.13 -5.76 -3.16
N GLN A 96 -6.01 -4.76 -2.29
CA GLN A 96 -6.74 -4.64 -1.04
C GLN A 96 -7.89 -3.63 -1.19
N PRO A 97 -8.83 -3.56 -0.24
CA PRO A 97 -9.91 -2.58 -0.33
C PRO A 97 -9.39 -1.13 -0.38
N SER A 98 -10.20 -0.25 -0.96
CA SER A 98 -9.94 1.19 -1.03
C SER A 98 -9.74 1.78 0.36
N TYR A 99 -8.82 2.74 0.49
CA TYR A 99 -8.59 3.44 1.74
C TYR A 99 -8.66 4.97 1.55
N PRO A 100 -9.51 5.69 2.31
CA PRO A 100 -9.74 7.10 2.05
C PRO A 100 -8.50 7.98 2.17
N GLU A 101 -7.72 7.78 3.24
CA GLU A 101 -6.44 8.47 3.42
C GLU A 101 -5.53 8.34 2.18
N THR A 102 -5.37 7.09 1.70
CA THR A 102 -4.52 6.77 0.55
C THR A 102 -5.03 7.40 -0.73
N THR A 103 -6.33 7.35 -0.94
CA THR A 103 -6.96 7.94 -2.13
C THR A 103 -6.79 9.46 -2.11
N GLY A 104 -7.06 10.10 -0.96
CA GLY A 104 -6.92 11.53 -0.73
C GLY A 104 -5.59 12.12 -1.20
N TYR A 105 -4.46 11.57 -0.74
CA TYR A 105 -3.15 12.09 -1.13
C TYR A 105 -2.69 11.69 -2.53
N ILE A 106 -3.32 10.69 -3.18
CA ILE A 106 -3.00 10.29 -4.55
C ILE A 106 -3.69 11.19 -5.59
N ILE A 107 -4.87 11.73 -5.28
CA ILE A 107 -5.60 12.66 -6.16
C ILE A 107 -4.71 13.79 -6.72
N PRO A 108 -3.98 14.59 -5.92
CA PRO A 108 -3.11 15.64 -6.44
C PRO A 108 -1.97 15.09 -7.32
N THR A 109 -1.45 13.89 -7.00
CA THR A 109 -0.45 13.21 -7.84
C THR A 109 -1.01 12.87 -9.22
N LEU A 110 -2.25 12.36 -9.30
CA LEU A 110 -2.88 12.04 -10.58
C LEU A 110 -3.13 13.28 -11.44
N TYR A 111 -3.58 14.39 -10.85
CA TYR A 111 -3.70 15.66 -11.57
C TYR A 111 -2.36 16.18 -12.07
N ALA A 112 -1.31 16.15 -11.23
CA ALA A 112 0.03 16.56 -11.64
C ALA A 112 0.59 15.67 -12.78
N ALA A 113 0.39 14.36 -12.67
CA ALA A 113 0.78 13.40 -13.70
C ALA A 113 0.00 13.61 -15.01
N ALA A 114 -1.30 13.92 -14.94
CA ALA A 114 -2.11 14.21 -16.11
C ALA A 114 -1.50 15.36 -16.94
N ARG A 115 -1.07 16.43 -16.26
CA ARG A 115 -0.41 17.59 -16.90
C ARG A 115 0.98 17.25 -17.42
N ARG A 116 1.84 16.65 -16.59
CA ARG A 116 3.24 16.37 -16.93
C ARG A 116 3.39 15.31 -18.04
N LEU A 117 2.53 14.29 -18.04
CA LEU A 117 2.58 13.18 -19.01
C LEU A 117 1.61 13.38 -20.18
N ARG A 118 0.81 14.46 -20.18
CA ARG A 118 -0.25 14.73 -21.18
C ARG A 118 -1.24 13.56 -21.30
N ARG A 119 -1.69 13.06 -20.15
CA ARG A 119 -2.59 11.91 -19.97
C ARG A 119 -3.91 12.36 -19.31
N PRO A 120 -4.87 12.92 -20.07
CA PRO A 120 -6.08 13.52 -19.50
C PRO A 120 -6.96 12.51 -18.76
N GLU A 121 -6.86 11.22 -19.07
CA GLU A 121 -7.57 10.16 -18.36
C GLU A 121 -7.17 10.04 -16.89
N LEU A 122 -5.97 10.50 -16.51
CA LEU A 122 -5.54 10.54 -15.11
C LEU A 122 -6.30 11.61 -14.31
N ALA A 123 -6.61 12.75 -14.92
CA ALA A 123 -7.44 13.79 -14.29
C ALA A 123 -8.88 13.27 -14.07
N ALA A 124 -9.43 12.56 -15.06
CA ALA A 124 -10.76 11.94 -14.91
C ALA A 124 -10.80 10.89 -13.79
N ARG A 125 -9.69 10.16 -13.55
CA ARG A 125 -9.55 9.23 -12.41
C ARG A 125 -9.49 9.98 -11.08
N ALA A 126 -8.71 11.05 -11.03
CA ALA A 126 -8.59 11.93 -9.87
C ALA A 126 -9.95 12.53 -9.47
N GLU A 127 -10.74 12.97 -10.45
CA GLU A 127 -12.10 13.50 -10.21
C GLU A 127 -13.03 12.43 -9.62
N ARG A 128 -13.02 11.20 -10.17
CA ARG A 128 -13.82 10.09 -9.63
C ARG A 128 -13.44 9.75 -8.19
N ALA A 129 -12.14 9.71 -7.90
CA ALA A 129 -11.64 9.50 -6.55
C ALA A 129 -12.07 10.61 -5.59
N ALA A 130 -11.98 11.88 -6.00
CA ALA A 130 -12.42 13.02 -5.19
C ALA A 130 -13.93 12.99 -4.91
N ARG A 131 -14.73 12.61 -5.90
CA ARG A 131 -16.19 12.44 -5.75
C ARG A 131 -16.51 11.31 -4.77
N TRP A 132 -15.84 10.16 -4.93
CA TRP A 132 -16.00 9.04 -4.02
C TRP A 132 -15.67 9.41 -2.57
N GLU A 133 -14.60 10.18 -2.33
CA GLU A 133 -14.26 10.70 -1.00
C GLU A 133 -15.40 11.53 -0.38
N THR A 134 -16.10 12.32 -1.18
CA THR A 134 -17.28 13.09 -0.73
C THR A 134 -18.45 12.15 -0.38
N GLU A 135 -18.65 11.07 -1.14
CA GLU A 135 -19.73 10.11 -0.92
C GLU A 135 -19.57 9.32 0.39
N ILE A 136 -18.32 9.08 0.81
CA ILE A 136 -18.00 8.33 2.04
C ILE A 136 -17.71 9.22 3.26
N GLN A 137 -17.86 10.54 3.10
CA GLN A 137 -17.69 11.48 4.20
C GLN A 137 -18.72 11.20 5.30
N LEU A 138 -18.28 11.20 6.56
CA LEU A 138 -19.17 11.01 7.70
C LEU A 138 -20.09 12.22 7.86
N ALA A 139 -21.26 12.01 8.48
CA ALA A 139 -22.23 13.09 8.75
C ALA A 139 -21.65 14.26 9.57
N THR A 140 -20.57 14.02 10.32
CA THR A 140 -19.84 15.05 11.09
C THR A 140 -18.91 15.91 10.22
N GLY A 141 -18.75 15.58 8.93
CA GLY A 141 -17.77 16.17 8.02
C GLY A 141 -16.38 15.53 8.08
N ALA A 142 -16.13 14.64 9.04
CA ALA A 142 -14.87 13.90 9.11
C ALA A 142 -14.79 12.83 8.02
N VAL A 143 -13.57 12.50 7.61
CA VAL A 143 -13.30 11.30 6.80
C VAL A 143 -13.10 10.11 7.71
N ARG A 144 -13.60 8.97 7.28
CA ARG A 144 -13.48 7.69 8.01
C ARG A 144 -12.04 7.17 8.06
N GLY A 145 -11.70 6.58 9.19
CA GLY A 145 -10.56 5.70 9.39
C GLY A 145 -10.82 4.30 8.83
N GLY A 146 -9.74 3.54 8.65
CA GLY A 146 -9.82 2.17 8.14
C GLY A 146 -10.21 2.07 6.66
N VAL A 147 -10.00 0.88 6.07
CA VAL A 147 -10.39 0.63 4.69
C VAL A 147 -11.91 0.50 4.56
N ILE A 148 -12.43 0.54 3.32
CA ILE A 148 -13.83 0.21 3.08
C ILE A 148 -14.15 -1.22 3.54
N GLY A 149 -15.26 -1.35 4.27
CA GLY A 149 -15.71 -2.61 4.89
C GLY A 149 -15.35 -2.74 6.37
N GLU A 150 -14.52 -1.85 6.91
CA GLU A 150 -14.27 -1.77 8.36
C GLU A 150 -15.26 -0.81 9.05
N SER A 151 -15.33 -0.90 10.39
CA SER A 151 -16.14 0.00 11.20
C SER A 151 -15.71 1.46 11.01
N GLU A 152 -16.69 2.32 10.78
CA GLU A 152 -16.45 3.74 10.59
C GLU A 152 -16.01 4.42 11.88
N SER A 153 -14.97 5.25 11.78
CA SER A 153 -14.50 6.10 12.88
C SER A 153 -13.96 7.41 12.29
N PRO A 154 -14.23 8.58 12.88
CA PRO A 154 -13.64 9.83 12.39
C PRO A 154 -12.12 9.81 12.59
N ALA A 155 -11.37 10.15 11.54
CA ALA A 155 -9.91 10.16 11.57
C ALA A 155 -9.35 11.51 11.11
N VAL A 156 -8.68 12.23 12.02
CA VAL A 156 -8.13 13.57 11.77
C VAL A 156 -7.08 13.55 10.66
N PHE A 157 -6.18 12.56 10.69
CA PHE A 157 -5.13 12.44 9.67
C PHE A 157 -5.73 12.20 8.28
N ASN A 158 -6.64 11.24 8.16
CA ASN A 158 -7.34 10.92 6.90
C ASN A 158 -8.08 12.14 6.36
N THR A 159 -8.78 12.86 7.25
CA THR A 159 -9.49 14.09 6.88
C THR A 159 -8.53 15.11 6.28
N GLY A 160 -7.34 15.29 6.85
CA GLY A 160 -6.31 16.16 6.28
C GLY A 160 -5.87 15.74 4.87
N GLN A 161 -5.60 14.45 4.65
CA GLN A 161 -5.15 13.95 3.34
C GLN A 161 -6.23 14.11 2.26
N VAL A 162 -7.49 13.88 2.62
CA VAL A 162 -8.61 14.01 1.68
C VAL A 162 -8.93 15.45 1.36
N ILE A 163 -8.77 16.38 2.30
CA ILE A 163 -8.89 17.82 2.01
C ILE A 163 -7.85 18.24 0.95
N LEU A 164 -6.62 17.72 0.97
CA LEU A 164 -5.65 17.98 -0.09
C LEU A 164 -6.15 17.48 -1.46
N GLY A 165 -6.77 16.30 -1.48
CA GLY A 165 -7.42 15.75 -2.67
C GLY A 165 -8.55 16.63 -3.19
N TRP A 166 -9.47 17.06 -2.33
CA TRP A 166 -10.58 17.95 -2.70
C TRP A 166 -10.12 19.31 -3.20
N LEU A 167 -9.10 19.91 -2.56
CA LEU A 167 -8.52 21.18 -3.03
C LEU A 167 -7.95 21.03 -4.43
N ALA A 168 -7.20 19.95 -4.69
CA ALA A 168 -6.64 19.69 -6.03
C ALA A 168 -7.71 19.43 -7.10
N ALA A 169 -8.91 18.97 -6.71
CA ALA A 169 -10.03 18.75 -7.62
C ALA A 169 -10.89 20.00 -7.85
N LEU A 170 -10.76 21.02 -6.99
CA LEU A 170 -11.49 22.29 -7.08
C LEU A 170 -10.78 23.28 -8.02
N GLU A 171 -9.45 23.22 -8.11
CA GLU A 171 -8.58 24.05 -8.95
C GLU A 171 -8.69 23.74 -10.45
#